data_AF-A0A7U9S376-F1
#
_entry.id   AF-A0A7U9S376-F1
#
_cell.length_a   1.000
_cell.length_b   1.000
_cell.length_c   1.000
_cell.angle_alpha   90.00
_cell.angle_beta   90.00
_cell.angle_gamma   90.00
#
_symmetry.space_group_name_H-M   'P 1'
#
loop_
_entity.id
_entity.type
_entity.pdbx_description
1 polymer ?
#
loop_
_entity_poly.entity_id
_entity_poly.type
_entity_poly.pdbx_seq_one_letter_code
_entity_poly.pdbx_strand_id
1 'polypeptide(L)'
;MIGLIEIEALELKYPVVEGADSRLLAYGIGHISDTAAIGSKGNCVLAGHRGSRYGTYFKYLNRLSEGDVVKITDKEGNVHQYEVVSWEVVGPYDNSVKAQGEKTELTLLTCENSGTMRLIYHCIYKEAD
;
A
#
# COMPACT_ATOMS: atom_id res chain seq x y z
N MET A 1 2.00 -15.07 -2.64
CA MET A 1 2.83 -13.94 -2.16
C MET A 1 3.62 -13.43 -3.34
N ILE A 2 3.64 -12.12 -3.54
CA ILE A 2 4.31 -11.44 -4.66
C ILE A 2 5.44 -10.51 -4.20
N GLY A 3 5.53 -10.26 -2.90
CA GLY A 3 6.61 -9.46 -2.30
C GLY A 3 6.47 -9.35 -0.79
N LEU A 4 7.28 -8.48 -0.21
CA LEU A 4 7.34 -8.14 1.22
C LEU A 4 7.34 -6.62 1.34
N ILE A 5 6.41 -6.06 2.10
CA ILE A 5 6.37 -4.63 2.40
C ILE A 5 6.97 -4.38 3.78
N GLU A 6 7.85 -3.38 3.86
CA GLU A 6 8.49 -2.90 5.09
C GLU A 6 8.32 -1.37 5.18
N ILE A 7 7.86 -0.89 6.34
CA ILE A 7 7.71 0.53 6.64
C ILE A 7 8.29 0.79 8.03
N GLU A 8 9.51 1.34 8.06
CA GLU A 8 10.30 1.47 9.29
C GLU A 8 9.63 2.38 10.32
N ALA A 9 9.08 3.51 9.88
CA ALA A 9 8.35 4.47 10.74
C ALA A 9 7.15 3.85 11.48
N LEU A 10 6.66 2.69 11.02
CA LEU A 10 5.54 1.96 11.62
C LEU A 10 5.93 0.63 12.26
N GLU A 11 7.22 0.26 12.23
CA GLU A 11 7.71 -1.09 12.57
C GLU A 11 6.90 -2.20 11.84
N LEU A 12 6.52 -1.92 10.60
CA LEU A 12 5.62 -2.77 9.82
C LEU A 12 6.43 -3.66 8.88
N LYS A 13 6.14 -4.97 8.91
CA LYS A 13 6.68 -5.96 7.97
C LYS A 13 5.63 -7.03 7.65
N TYR A 14 5.12 -7.05 6.41
CA TYR A 14 4.06 -7.99 6.01
C TYR A 14 4.31 -8.58 4.61
N PRO A 15 3.86 -9.81 4.36
CA PRO A 15 3.82 -10.33 3.00
C PRO A 15 2.81 -9.53 2.15
N VAL A 16 3.19 -9.29 0.91
CA VAL A 16 2.29 -8.79 -0.14
C VAL A 16 1.75 -9.98 -0.92
N VAL A 17 0.44 -10.04 -1.10
CA VAL A 17 -0.26 -11.10 -1.85
C VAL A 17 -0.97 -10.50 -3.06
N GLU A 18 -1.13 -11.28 -4.12
CA GLU A 18 -1.91 -10.86 -5.28
C GLU A 18 -3.39 -11.00 -4.98
N GLY A 19 -4.18 -9.94 -5.22
CA GLY A 19 -5.59 -9.86 -4.91
C GLY A 19 -5.89 -9.19 -3.56
N ALA A 20 -7.02 -8.49 -3.51
CA ALA A 20 -7.46 -7.70 -2.34
C ALA A 20 -8.84 -8.13 -1.81
N ASP A 21 -9.24 -9.39 -2.03
CA ASP A 21 -10.45 -9.93 -1.42
C ASP A 21 -10.25 -10.19 0.09
N SER A 22 -11.38 -10.27 0.83
CA SER A 22 -11.36 -10.44 2.28
C SER A 22 -10.62 -11.68 2.78
N ARG A 23 -10.55 -12.75 1.96
CA ARG A 23 -9.85 -13.99 2.33
C ARG A 23 -8.34 -13.79 2.22
N LEU A 24 -7.88 -13.07 1.20
CA LEU A 24 -6.46 -12.80 0.97
C LEU A 24 -5.91 -11.76 1.93
N LEU A 25 -6.68 -10.72 2.25
CA LEU A 25 -6.29 -9.70 3.24
C LEU A 25 -6.13 -10.25 4.66
N ALA A 26 -6.69 -11.43 4.94
CA ALA A 26 -6.43 -12.12 6.20
C ALA A 26 -4.97 -12.61 6.33
N TYR A 27 -4.25 -12.80 5.22
CA TYR A 27 -2.89 -13.36 5.21
C TYR A 27 -1.79 -12.32 4.97
N GLY A 28 -2.12 -11.09 4.58
CA GLY A 28 -1.13 -10.06 4.28
C GLY A 28 -1.72 -8.78 3.73
N ILE A 29 -0.86 -7.99 3.09
CA ILE A 29 -1.25 -6.80 2.32
C ILE A 29 -1.58 -7.23 0.90
N GLY A 30 -2.78 -6.90 0.42
CA GLY A 30 -3.25 -7.32 -0.89
C GLY A 30 -2.95 -6.29 -1.97
N HIS A 31 -2.39 -6.73 -3.08
CA HIS A 31 -2.31 -5.93 -4.29
C HIS A 31 -3.65 -5.95 -5.03
N ILE A 32 -4.14 -4.78 -5.46
CA ILE A 32 -5.35 -4.69 -6.28
C ILE A 32 -4.98 -5.07 -7.73
N SER A 33 -5.47 -6.22 -8.19
CA SER A 33 -5.03 -6.87 -9.42
C SER A 33 -5.24 -6.11 -10.73
N ASP A 34 -6.08 -5.07 -10.76
CA ASP A 34 -6.28 -4.22 -11.93
C ASP A 34 -5.40 -2.95 -11.91
N THR A 35 -4.37 -2.91 -11.04
CA THR A 35 -3.42 -1.80 -10.87
C THR A 35 -1.99 -2.23 -11.26
N ALA A 36 -1.05 -1.29 -11.34
CA ALA A 36 0.31 -1.60 -11.78
C ALA A 36 1.01 -2.58 -10.83
N ALA A 37 1.84 -3.47 -11.37
CA ALA A 37 2.65 -4.35 -10.56
C ALA A 37 3.70 -3.57 -9.74
N ILE A 38 4.22 -4.20 -8.68
CA ILE A 38 5.32 -3.63 -7.86
C ILE A 38 6.47 -3.18 -8.77
N GLY A 39 6.94 -1.95 -8.57
CA GLY A 39 8.06 -1.37 -9.33
C GLY A 39 7.76 -1.02 -10.78
N SER A 40 6.56 -1.31 -11.28
CA SER A 40 6.20 -1.05 -12.67
C SER A 40 5.61 0.35 -12.86
N LYS A 41 5.74 0.88 -14.07
CA LYS A 41 5.08 2.12 -14.49
C LYS A 41 3.57 2.04 -14.25
N GLY A 42 3.01 3.10 -13.71
CA GLY A 42 1.64 3.19 -13.23
C GLY A 42 1.57 3.22 -11.70
N ASN A 43 0.35 3.14 -11.19
CA ASN A 43 0.09 3.16 -9.76
C ASN A 43 -0.17 1.75 -9.25
N CYS A 44 0.72 1.23 -8.41
CA CYS A 44 0.52 -0.01 -7.69
C CYS A 44 -0.30 0.26 -6.43
N VAL A 45 -1.46 -0.38 -6.28
CA VAL A 45 -2.33 -0.14 -5.11
C VAL A 45 -2.29 -1.33 -4.15
N LEU A 46 -1.87 -1.05 -2.92
CA LEU A 46 -1.79 -2.01 -1.83
C LEU A 46 -2.86 -1.74 -0.77
N ALA A 47 -3.74 -2.70 -0.55
CA ALA A 47 -4.80 -2.66 0.44
C ALA A 47 -4.45 -3.50 1.66
N GLY A 48 -4.74 -2.98 2.85
CA GLY A 48 -4.56 -3.71 4.11
C GLY A 48 -5.67 -3.40 5.10
N HIS A 49 -5.96 -4.34 6.00
CA HIS A 49 -6.90 -4.08 7.09
C HIS A 49 -6.38 -2.96 8.01
N ARG A 50 -7.29 -2.20 8.62
CA ARG A 50 -6.95 -1.28 9.71
C ARG A 50 -6.86 -2.02 11.05
N GLY A 51 -6.03 -3.05 11.08
CA GLY A 51 -5.96 -4.02 12.17
C GLY A 51 -7.06 -5.08 12.10
N SER A 52 -6.77 -6.25 12.65
CA SER A 52 -7.73 -7.33 12.82
C SER A 52 -7.31 -8.21 14.01
N ARG A 53 -8.09 -9.26 14.32
CA ARG A 53 -7.70 -10.28 15.32
C ARG A 53 -6.42 -11.05 14.95
N TYR A 54 -5.96 -10.94 13.71
CA TYR A 54 -4.84 -11.70 13.15
C TYR A 54 -3.56 -10.87 12.95
N GLY A 55 -3.61 -9.55 13.17
CA GLY A 55 -2.45 -8.69 12.96
C GLY A 55 -2.77 -7.20 12.96
N THR A 56 -1.71 -6.40 12.93
CA THR A 56 -1.78 -4.94 12.84
C THR A 56 -2.03 -4.45 11.41
N TYR A 57 -1.49 -5.10 10.39
CA TYR A 57 -1.59 -4.68 8.97
C TYR A 57 -1.37 -3.16 8.85
N PHE A 58 -2.31 -2.43 8.24
CA PHE A 58 -2.30 -0.98 8.07
C PHE A 58 -3.02 -0.21 9.18
N LYS A 59 -3.12 -0.77 10.40
CA LYS A 59 -3.74 -0.10 11.56
C LYS A 59 -3.18 1.31 11.83
N TYR A 60 -1.89 1.49 11.60
CA TYR A 60 -1.14 2.69 11.96
C TYR A 60 -0.70 3.53 10.76
N LEU A 61 -1.27 3.32 9.56
CA LEU A 61 -0.91 4.15 8.40
C LEU A 61 -1.06 5.65 8.69
N ASN A 62 -2.04 6.04 9.51
CA ASN A 62 -2.28 7.43 9.94
C ASN A 62 -1.13 8.08 10.75
N ARG A 63 -0.04 7.36 11.01
CA ARG A 63 1.16 7.89 11.66
C ARG A 63 2.27 8.22 10.66
N LEU A 64 2.11 7.84 9.39
CA LEU A 64 3.06 8.22 8.35
C LEU A 64 3.02 9.71 8.11
N SER A 65 4.21 10.25 7.88
CA SER A 65 4.46 11.64 7.51
C SER A 65 5.04 11.70 6.09
N GLU A 66 4.96 12.89 5.48
CA GLU A 66 5.68 13.17 4.25
C GLU A 66 7.18 12.89 4.43
N GLY A 67 7.81 12.23 3.44
CA GLY A 67 9.20 11.81 3.50
C GLY A 67 9.44 10.41 4.08
N ASP A 68 8.44 9.78 4.73
CA ASP A 68 8.59 8.40 5.19
C ASP A 68 8.75 7.43 4.02
N VAL A 69 9.63 6.43 4.20
CA VAL A 69 9.96 5.46 3.14
C VAL A 69 9.14 4.19 3.29
N VAL A 70 8.55 3.77 2.17
CA VAL A 70 7.89 2.48 1.99
C VAL A 70 8.78 1.62 1.10
N LYS A 71 9.26 0.50 1.63
CA LYS A 71 10.13 -0.43 0.91
C LYS A 71 9.35 -1.69 0.55
N ILE A 72 9.42 -2.11 -0.71
CA ILE A 72 8.84 -3.37 -1.18
C ILE A 72 9.94 -4.22 -1.80
N THR A 73 10.17 -5.42 -1.27
CA THR A 73 11.01 -6.43 -1.93
C THR A 73 10.10 -7.37 -2.73
N ASP A 74 10.27 -7.43 -4.05
CA ASP A 74 9.46 -8.31 -4.89
C ASP A 74 9.91 -9.79 -4.77
N LYS A 75 9.17 -10.69 -5.43
CA LYS A 75 9.48 -12.14 -5.45
C LYS A 75 10.83 -12.49 -6.10
N GLU A 76 11.39 -11.58 -6.90
CA GLU A 76 12.68 -11.76 -7.59
C GLU A 76 13.84 -11.25 -6.73
N GLY A 77 13.53 -10.58 -5.61
CA GLY A 77 14.50 -10.02 -4.68
C GLY A 77 14.88 -8.57 -5.01
N ASN A 78 14.23 -7.94 -5.99
CA ASN A 78 14.48 -6.52 -6.27
C ASN A 78 13.83 -5.66 -5.18
N VAL A 79 14.54 -4.60 -4.79
CA VAL A 79 14.07 -3.65 -3.77
C VAL A 79 13.55 -2.40 -4.46
N HIS A 80 12.30 -2.08 -4.21
CA HIS A 80 11.59 -0.90 -4.69
C HIS A 80 11.34 0.02 -3.52
N GLN A 81 11.81 1.27 -3.59
CA GLN A 81 11.60 2.27 -2.55
C GLN A 81 10.65 3.33 -3.04
N TYR A 82 9.74 3.74 -2.17
CA TYR A 82 8.78 4.81 -2.40
C TYR A 82 8.81 5.78 -1.23
N GLU A 83 8.59 7.05 -1.51
CA GLU A 83 8.50 8.11 -0.51
C GLU A 83 7.07 8.60 -0.39
N VAL A 84 6.54 8.70 0.83
CA VAL A 84 5.23 9.27 1.10
C VAL A 84 5.22 10.75 0.77
N VAL A 85 4.28 11.19 -0.07
CA VAL A 85 4.16 12.60 -0.48
C VAL A 85 2.86 13.27 -0.05
N SER A 86 1.79 12.51 0.13
CA SER A 86 0.51 13.04 0.59
C SER A 86 -0.43 11.94 1.08
N TRP A 87 -1.51 12.33 1.74
CA TRP A 87 -2.58 11.43 2.17
C TRP A 87 -3.92 12.14 2.19
N GLU A 88 -4.99 11.36 2.07
CA GLU A 88 -6.36 11.88 2.10
C GLU A 88 -7.36 10.81 2.58
N VAL A 89 -8.56 11.27 2.95
CA VAL A 89 -9.68 10.39 3.31
C VAL A 89 -10.76 10.50 2.24
N VAL A 90 -11.03 9.39 1.55
CA VAL A 90 -11.95 9.32 0.40
C VAL A 90 -13.12 8.39 0.66
N GLY A 91 -14.14 8.50 -0.19
CA GLY A 91 -15.29 7.62 -0.17
C GLY A 91 -14.93 6.16 -0.49
N PRO A 92 -15.71 5.18 -0.02
CA PRO A 92 -15.38 3.76 -0.16
C PRO A 92 -15.48 3.23 -1.59
N TYR A 93 -16.08 4.00 -2.50
CA TYR A 93 -16.27 3.69 -3.93
C TYR A 93 -15.51 4.65 -4.84
N ASP A 94 -14.59 5.45 -4.28
CA ASP A 94 -13.78 6.36 -5.07
C ASP A 94 -12.78 5.56 -5.92
N ASN A 95 -13.01 5.55 -7.24
CA ASN A 95 -12.15 4.83 -8.17
C ASN A 95 -10.87 5.60 -8.53
N SER A 96 -10.76 6.88 -8.18
CA SER A 96 -9.55 7.68 -8.44
C SER A 96 -8.32 7.12 -7.74
N VAL A 97 -8.50 6.37 -6.64
CA VAL A 97 -7.46 5.66 -5.90
C VAL A 97 -6.67 4.67 -6.79
N LYS A 98 -7.28 4.18 -7.87
CA LYS A 98 -6.67 3.24 -8.83
C LYS A 98 -6.21 3.92 -10.13
N ALA A 99 -6.27 5.25 -10.22
CA ALA A 99 -5.88 5.97 -11.42
C ALA A 99 -4.44 5.60 -11.81
N GLN A 100 -4.25 5.33 -13.09
CA GLN A 100 -2.96 4.93 -13.65
C GLN A 100 -2.33 6.13 -14.37
N GLY A 101 -1.01 6.20 -14.32
CA GLY A 101 -0.23 7.28 -14.91
C GLY A 101 1.06 6.79 -15.54
N GLU A 102 1.88 7.75 -15.94
CA GLU A 102 3.15 7.49 -16.63
C GLU A 102 4.35 7.34 -15.68
N LYS A 103 4.15 7.65 -14.40
CA LYS A 103 5.16 7.52 -13.34
C LYS A 103 5.02 6.17 -12.65
N THR A 104 6.09 5.72 -11.99
CA THR A 104 6.03 4.60 -11.05
C THR A 104 5.56 5.15 -9.70
N GLU A 105 4.39 4.71 -9.24
CA GLU A 105 3.71 5.24 -8.06
C GLU A 105 3.17 4.09 -7.20
N LEU A 106 2.95 4.39 -5.92
CA LEU A 106 2.39 3.46 -4.95
C LEU A 106 1.29 4.15 -4.14
N THR A 107 0.12 3.53 -4.05
CA THR A 107 -0.94 3.92 -3.12
C THR A 107 -1.10 2.88 -2.02
N LEU A 108 -1.04 3.30 -0.76
CA LEU A 108 -1.41 2.46 0.39
C LEU A 108 -2.84 2.77 0.82
N LEU A 109 -3.67 1.76 0.99
CA LEU A 109 -5.12 1.89 1.23
C LEU A 109 -5.54 1.09 2.47
N THR A 110 -6.25 1.75 3.39
CA THR A 110 -6.93 1.09 4.52
C THR A 110 -8.32 1.66 4.79
N CYS A 111 -9.11 0.98 5.62
CA CYS A 111 -10.38 1.50 6.10
C CYS A 111 -10.19 2.72 7.02
N GLU A 112 -11.16 3.62 7.04
CA GLU A 112 -11.24 4.78 7.95
C GLU A 112 -12.70 4.98 8.39
N ASN A 113 -12.93 5.75 9.46
CA ASN A 113 -14.27 6.10 9.98
C ASN A 113 -15.16 4.85 10.17
N SER A 114 -14.68 3.90 10.96
CA SER A 114 -15.37 2.61 11.21
C SER A 114 -15.72 1.82 9.93
N GLY A 115 -14.93 1.97 8.87
CA GLY A 115 -15.09 1.26 7.60
C GLY A 115 -15.94 1.99 6.56
N THR A 116 -16.52 3.14 6.89
CA THR A 116 -17.33 3.94 5.97
C THR A 116 -16.49 4.75 4.98
N MET A 117 -15.21 5.01 5.30
CA MET A 117 -14.29 5.76 4.46
C MET A 117 -13.02 4.96 4.20
N ARG A 118 -12.13 5.49 3.35
CA ARG A 118 -10.79 4.96 3.12
C ARG A 118 -9.75 6.03 3.44
N LEU A 119 -8.70 5.63 4.16
CA LEU A 119 -7.49 6.42 4.29
C LEU A 119 -6.51 5.92 3.23
N ILE A 120 -6.05 6.83 2.39
CA ILE A 120 -5.08 6.53 1.34
C ILE A 120 -3.83 7.39 1.51
N TYR A 121 -2.68 6.80 1.22
CA TYR A 121 -1.38 7.46 1.15
C TYR A 121 -0.85 7.34 -0.27
N HIS A 122 -0.44 8.46 -0.84
CA HIS A 122 0.22 8.53 -2.14
C HIS A 122 1.72 8.56 -1.93
N CYS A 123 2.42 7.69 -2.65
CA CYS A 123 3.86 7.56 -2.60
C CYS A 123 4.43 7.61 -4.02
N ILE A 124 5.58 8.26 -4.17
CA ILE A 124 6.31 8.32 -5.44
C ILE A 124 7.53 7.42 -5.38
N TYR A 125 7.92 6.85 -6.52
CA TYR A 125 9.13 6.03 -6.59
C TYR A 125 10.36 6.86 -6.23
N LYS A 126 11.18 6.31 -5.35
CA LYS A 126 12.47 6.86 -4.95
C LYS A 126 13.54 6.16 -5.77
N GLU A 127 14.05 6.86 -6.78
CA GLU A 127 15.21 6.38 -7.54
C GLU A 127 16.37 6.08 -6.59
N ALA A 128 17.13 5.03 -6.88
CA ALA A 128 18.34 4.74 -6.13
C ALA A 128 19.39 5.82 -6.44
N ASP A 129 19.94 6.44 -5.39
CA ASP A 129 21.10 7.35 -5.49
C ASP A 129 22.36 6.64 -6.00
#